data_AF-A0A3C1PJ53-F1
#
_entry.id   AF-A0A3C1PJ53-F1
#
_cell.length_a   1.000
_cell.length_b   1.000
_cell.length_c   1.000
_cell.angle_alpha   90.00
_cell.angle_beta   90.00
_cell.angle_gamma   90.00
#
_symmetry.space_group_name_H-M   'P 1'
#
loop_
_entity.id
_entity.type
_entity.pdbx_description
1 polymer ?
#
loop_
_entity_poly.entity_id
_entity_poly.type
_entity_poly.pdbx_seq_one_letter_code
_entity_poly.pdbx_strand_id
1 'polypeptide(L)'
;MPGLYQYKLDGLDKNWSEWNSGTTVNYTRLPTGTYKFYVRSQDSNGVSTNTTELIINVLPPWYNSKYFALVLVLLGVASSFVLRFYLKRKWKKQKQKLIQIEKNKIVQQQLESEQRIILLENEKLQNEIGHKNSQLASTTMAIISKNEVLNEIKTELEAFKVELGTRLPAKYLKKIYSLIDQNIAGENDWKVFENYFDQAHENFLQRLKLSFPDLTPGDLKLCAYLRMNLSSKEIAQLLNISIRGVEVHRYRLRKRLKLDSNSNLV
;
A
#
# COMPACT_ATOMS: atom_id res chain seq x y z
N MET A 1 -16.44 -87.80 -63.80
CA MET A 1 -16.68 -86.44 -64.36
C MET A 1 -17.05 -85.51 -63.22
N PRO A 2 -16.72 -84.21 -63.26
CA PRO A 2 -17.12 -83.30 -62.18
C PRO A 2 -18.65 -83.26 -62.09
N GLY A 3 -19.19 -83.49 -60.90
CA GLY A 3 -20.63 -83.38 -60.66
C GLY A 3 -21.08 -81.93 -60.88
N LEU A 4 -22.25 -81.75 -61.49
CA LEU A 4 -22.87 -80.44 -61.60
C LEU A 4 -23.70 -80.19 -60.34
N TYR A 5 -23.65 -78.96 -59.84
CA TYR A 5 -24.37 -78.51 -58.66
C TYR A 5 -25.36 -77.42 -59.03
N GLN A 6 -26.47 -77.42 -58.31
CA GLN A 6 -27.47 -76.38 -58.36
C GLN A 6 -27.79 -75.94 -56.93
N TYR A 7 -27.99 -74.65 -56.75
CA TYR A 7 -28.25 -74.07 -55.44
C TYR A 7 -29.37 -73.04 -55.51
N LYS A 8 -29.99 -72.80 -54.36
CA LYS A 8 -31.01 -71.78 -54.18
C LYS A 8 -30.96 -71.27 -52.74
N LEU A 9 -30.90 -69.96 -52.55
CA LEU A 9 -31.08 -69.35 -51.24
C LEU A 9 -32.52 -68.86 -51.08
N ASP A 10 -33.30 -69.63 -50.35
CA ASP A 10 -34.69 -69.30 -50.06
C ASP A 10 -34.78 -68.11 -49.09
N GLY A 11 -35.57 -67.12 -49.48
CA GLY A 11 -35.59 -65.78 -48.90
C GLY A 11 -34.88 -64.70 -49.73
N LEU A 12 -34.11 -65.07 -50.76
CA LEU A 12 -33.48 -64.12 -51.70
C LEU A 12 -33.68 -64.53 -53.18
N ASP A 13 -33.44 -65.80 -53.50
CA ASP A 13 -33.54 -66.33 -54.86
C ASP A 13 -34.95 -66.88 -55.13
N LYS A 14 -35.57 -66.48 -56.25
CA LYS A 14 -36.88 -67.02 -56.67
C LYS A 14 -36.76 -68.41 -57.31
N ASN A 15 -35.74 -68.59 -58.14
CA ASN A 15 -35.49 -69.81 -58.92
C ASN A 15 -34.16 -70.45 -58.53
N TRP A 16 -33.96 -71.71 -58.92
CA TRP A 16 -32.67 -72.39 -58.80
C TRP A 16 -31.64 -71.76 -59.75
N SER A 17 -30.36 -71.78 -59.36
CA SER A 17 -29.25 -71.36 -60.22
C SER A 17 -29.08 -72.26 -61.45
N GLU A 18 -28.26 -71.88 -62.43
CA GLU A 18 -27.88 -72.80 -63.50
C GLU A 18 -26.93 -73.88 -62.98
N TRP A 19 -26.94 -75.05 -63.63
CA TRP A 19 -26.05 -76.15 -63.28
C TRP A 19 -24.60 -75.75 -63.54
N ASN A 20 -23.77 -75.76 -62.51
CA ASN A 20 -22.36 -75.38 -62.59
C ASN A 20 -21.48 -76.41 -61.85
N SER A 21 -20.24 -76.59 -62.30
CA SER A 21 -19.23 -77.42 -61.63
C SER A 21 -18.53 -76.70 -60.45
N GLY A 22 -18.79 -75.41 -60.26
CA GLY A 22 -18.25 -74.62 -59.14
C GLY A 22 -18.79 -75.06 -57.78
N THR A 23 -17.90 -75.18 -56.78
CA THR A 23 -18.22 -75.58 -55.40
C THR A 23 -18.39 -74.41 -54.44
N THR A 24 -18.44 -73.17 -54.94
CA THR A 24 -18.51 -71.96 -54.11
C THR A 24 -19.53 -70.98 -54.68
N VAL A 25 -20.34 -70.41 -53.79
CA VAL A 25 -21.36 -69.40 -54.09
C VAL A 25 -21.14 -68.21 -53.19
N ASN A 26 -21.22 -66.99 -53.73
CA ASN A 26 -21.01 -65.76 -52.98
C ASN A 26 -22.28 -64.90 -52.97
N TYR A 27 -22.80 -64.62 -51.78
CA TYR A 27 -23.91 -63.69 -51.57
C TYR A 27 -23.39 -62.44 -50.86
N THR A 28 -23.21 -61.35 -51.61
CA THR A 28 -22.82 -60.06 -51.04
C THR A 28 -24.05 -59.28 -50.60
N ARG A 29 -24.11 -58.88 -49.32
CA ARG A 29 -25.20 -58.09 -48.69
C ARG A 29 -26.49 -58.88 -48.42
N LEU A 30 -26.38 -59.93 -47.62
CA LEU A 30 -27.54 -60.59 -47.03
C LEU A 30 -28.23 -59.66 -46.02
N PRO A 31 -29.51 -59.28 -46.24
CA PRO A 31 -30.29 -58.57 -45.24
C PRO A 31 -30.46 -59.40 -43.96
N THR A 32 -30.94 -58.76 -42.89
CA THR A 32 -31.20 -59.44 -41.62
C THR A 32 -32.41 -60.38 -41.77
N GLY A 33 -32.26 -61.64 -41.42
CA GLY A 33 -33.31 -62.64 -41.59
C GLY A 33 -32.80 -64.08 -41.47
N THR A 34 -33.72 -65.02 -41.60
CA THR A 34 -33.42 -66.45 -41.65
C THR A 34 -33.54 -66.92 -43.10
N TYR A 35 -32.45 -67.47 -43.62
CA TYR A 35 -32.38 -68.00 -44.98
C TYR A 35 -32.18 -69.50 -44.93
N LYS A 36 -32.79 -70.20 -45.89
CA LYS A 36 -32.54 -71.63 -46.11
C LYS A 36 -31.78 -71.81 -47.41
N PHE A 37 -30.55 -72.29 -47.31
CA PHE A 37 -29.72 -72.61 -48.45
C PHE A 37 -29.96 -74.05 -48.85
N TYR A 38 -30.46 -74.24 -50.07
CA TYR A 38 -30.69 -75.54 -50.68
C TYR A 38 -29.59 -75.84 -51.70
N VAL A 39 -29.04 -77.04 -51.66
CA VAL A 39 -28.08 -77.53 -52.66
C VAL A 39 -28.42 -78.95 -53.10
N ARG A 40 -28.32 -79.20 -54.41
CA ARG A 40 -28.47 -80.54 -55.00
C ARG A 40 -27.39 -80.78 -56.06
N SER A 41 -26.99 -82.03 -56.25
CA SER A 41 -26.04 -82.43 -57.29
C SER A 41 -26.71 -83.26 -58.37
N GLN A 42 -26.11 -83.32 -59.56
CA GLN A 42 -26.54 -84.16 -60.66
C GLN A 42 -25.43 -85.17 -60.99
N ASP A 43 -25.83 -86.44 -61.14
CA ASP A 43 -24.93 -87.53 -61.55
C ASP A 43 -24.76 -87.56 -63.09
N SER A 44 -23.80 -88.33 -63.62
CA SER A 44 -23.46 -88.38 -65.06
C SER A 44 -24.61 -88.81 -65.97
N ASN A 45 -25.67 -89.39 -65.41
CA ASN A 45 -26.88 -89.84 -66.11
C ASN A 45 -28.03 -88.81 -66.07
N GLY A 46 -27.77 -87.60 -65.57
CA GLY A 46 -28.74 -86.51 -65.54
C GLY A 46 -29.73 -86.55 -64.38
N VAL A 47 -29.64 -87.53 -63.47
CA VAL A 47 -30.53 -87.67 -62.31
C VAL A 47 -30.04 -86.77 -61.17
N SER A 48 -30.93 -85.96 -60.59
CA SER A 48 -30.63 -85.11 -59.44
C SER A 48 -30.70 -85.88 -58.12
N THR A 49 -29.74 -85.64 -57.22
CA THR A 49 -29.68 -86.20 -55.86
C THR A 49 -30.61 -85.44 -54.88
N ASN A 50 -30.78 -86.01 -53.68
CA ASN A 50 -31.55 -85.39 -52.60
C ASN A 50 -30.98 -84.00 -52.23
N THR A 51 -31.87 -83.03 -52.06
CA THR A 51 -31.51 -81.67 -51.65
C THR A 51 -31.01 -81.66 -50.20
N THR A 52 -29.84 -81.06 -49.95
CA THR A 52 -29.33 -80.77 -48.61
C THR A 52 -29.70 -79.33 -48.23
N GLU A 53 -30.11 -79.12 -46.99
CA GLU A 53 -30.58 -77.83 -46.47
C GLU A 53 -29.65 -77.30 -45.37
N LEU A 54 -29.30 -76.00 -45.44
CA LEU A 54 -28.55 -75.29 -44.40
C LEU A 54 -29.29 -74.02 -43.99
N ILE A 55 -29.49 -73.82 -42.69
CA ILE A 55 -30.17 -72.64 -42.15
C ILE A 55 -29.12 -71.58 -41.78
N ILE A 56 -29.24 -70.37 -42.33
CA ILE A 56 -28.37 -69.23 -42.08
C ILE A 56 -29.18 -68.13 -41.39
N ASN A 57 -28.76 -67.73 -40.19
CA ASN A 57 -29.42 -66.66 -39.42
C ASN A 57 -28.54 -65.40 -39.41
N VAL A 58 -29.00 -64.34 -40.08
CA VAL A 58 -28.31 -63.04 -40.11
C VAL A 58 -28.95 -62.13 -39.07
N LEU A 59 -28.24 -61.94 -37.94
CA LEU A 59 -28.70 -61.11 -36.82
C LEU A 59 -28.67 -59.61 -37.17
N PRO A 60 -29.61 -58.81 -36.65
CA PRO A 60 -29.62 -57.37 -36.85
C PRO A 60 -28.41 -56.68 -36.20
N PRO A 61 -27.95 -55.53 -36.74
CA PRO A 61 -26.85 -54.78 -36.15
C PRO A 61 -27.17 -54.37 -34.71
N TRP A 62 -26.24 -54.64 -33.79
CA TRP A 62 -26.42 -54.44 -32.35
C TRP A 62 -26.71 -52.98 -31.94
N TYR A 63 -26.29 -52.00 -32.74
CA TYR A 63 -26.50 -50.57 -32.49
C TYR A 63 -27.93 -50.08 -32.77
N ASN A 64 -28.77 -50.87 -33.45
CA ASN A 64 -30.18 -50.53 -33.68
C ASN A 64 -31.10 -50.87 -32.49
N SER A 65 -30.52 -51.35 -31.38
CA SER A 65 -31.26 -51.67 -30.17
C SER A 65 -31.65 -50.41 -29.39
N LYS A 66 -32.91 -50.31 -28.94
CA LYS A 66 -33.38 -49.20 -28.09
C LYS A 66 -32.55 -49.04 -26.80
N TYR A 67 -31.98 -50.15 -26.29
CA TYR A 67 -31.10 -50.14 -25.14
C TYR A 67 -29.79 -49.39 -25.41
N PHE A 68 -29.25 -49.47 -26.62
CA PHE A 68 -28.04 -48.73 -27.00
C PHE A 68 -28.30 -47.22 -27.03
N ALA A 69 -29.44 -46.79 -27.59
CA ALA A 69 -29.87 -45.40 -27.55
C ALA A 69 -30.02 -44.89 -26.11
N LEU A 70 -30.60 -45.69 -25.20
CA LEU A 70 -30.72 -45.35 -23.79
C LEU A 70 -29.34 -45.16 -23.13
N VAL A 71 -28.38 -46.04 -23.40
CA VAL A 71 -27.01 -45.91 -22.88
C VAL A 71 -26.35 -44.62 -23.35
N LEU A 72 -26.48 -44.26 -24.63
CA LEU A 72 -25.94 -43.00 -25.15
C LEU A 72 -26.57 -41.77 -24.49
N VAL A 73 -27.88 -41.79 -24.26
CA VAL A 73 -28.59 -40.72 -23.53
C VAL A 73 -28.05 -40.61 -22.10
N LEU A 74 -27.88 -41.73 -21.39
CA LEU A 74 -27.32 -41.74 -20.03
C LEU A 74 -25.88 -41.20 -20.01
N LEU A 75 -25.04 -41.58 -20.98
CA LEU A 75 -23.68 -41.04 -21.11
C LEU A 75 -23.68 -39.54 -21.38
N GLY A 76 -24.60 -39.05 -22.22
CA GLY A 76 -24.78 -37.61 -22.46
C GLY A 76 -25.18 -36.85 -21.20
N VAL A 77 -26.12 -37.38 -20.41
CA VAL A 77 -26.53 -36.79 -19.14
C VAL A 77 -25.40 -36.82 -18.11
N ALA A 78 -24.68 -37.93 -17.99
CA ALA A 78 -23.53 -38.06 -17.10
C ALA A 78 -22.41 -37.07 -17.49
N SER A 79 -22.09 -36.97 -18.77
CA SER A 79 -21.10 -36.01 -19.29
C SER A 79 -21.50 -34.56 -18.99
N SER A 80 -22.77 -34.21 -19.20
CA SER A 80 -23.32 -32.89 -18.85
C SER A 80 -23.21 -32.59 -17.35
N PHE A 81 -23.51 -33.57 -16.50
CA PHE A 81 -23.38 -33.44 -15.04
C PHE A 81 -21.92 -33.23 -14.61
N VAL A 82 -20.99 -34.02 -15.15
CA VAL A 82 -19.55 -33.90 -14.89
C VAL A 82 -19.03 -32.52 -15.33
N LEU A 83 -19.42 -32.06 -16.52
CA LEU A 83 -19.03 -30.75 -17.04
C LEU A 83 -19.52 -29.63 -16.12
N ARG A 84 -20.81 -29.66 -15.73
CA ARG A 84 -21.38 -28.67 -14.80
C ARG A 84 -20.65 -28.68 -13.45
N PHE A 85 -20.35 -29.86 -12.91
CA PHE A 85 -19.62 -29.99 -11.65
C PHE A 85 -18.20 -29.40 -11.75
N TYR A 86 -17.49 -29.72 -12.84
CA TYR A 86 -16.15 -29.19 -13.11
C TYR A 86 -16.15 -27.65 -13.25
N LEU A 87 -17.06 -27.10 -14.04
CA LEU A 87 -17.20 -25.65 -14.23
C LEU A 87 -17.55 -24.94 -12.91
N LYS A 88 -18.50 -25.46 -12.15
CA LYS A 88 -18.88 -24.91 -10.84
C LYS A 88 -17.70 -24.88 -9.86
N ARG A 89 -16.90 -25.94 -9.82
CA ARG A 89 -15.71 -26.03 -8.96
C ARG A 89 -14.64 -25.02 -9.39
N LYS A 90 -14.43 -24.84 -10.70
CA LYS A 90 -13.50 -23.84 -11.26
C LYS A 90 -13.91 -22.41 -10.90
N TRP A 91 -15.19 -22.06 -11.09
CA TRP A 91 -15.71 -20.72 -10.76
C TRP A 91 -15.63 -20.40 -9.27
N LYS A 92 -15.92 -21.37 -8.40
CA LYS A 92 -15.80 -21.18 -6.94
C LYS A 92 -14.38 -20.80 -6.55
N LYS A 93 -13.35 -21.47 -7.11
CA LYS A 93 -11.93 -21.15 -6.84
C LYS A 93 -11.55 -19.76 -7.34
N GLN A 94 -11.98 -19.36 -8.54
CA GLN A 94 -11.70 -18.04 -9.08
C GLN A 94 -12.35 -16.93 -8.25
N LYS A 95 -13.62 -17.12 -7.85
CA LYS A 95 -14.33 -16.18 -6.98
C LYS A 95 -13.64 -16.02 -5.63
N GLN A 96 -13.17 -17.11 -5.02
CA GLN A 96 -12.41 -17.06 -3.77
C GLN A 96 -11.09 -16.30 -3.92
N LYS A 97 -10.35 -16.50 -5.01
CA LYS A 97 -9.14 -15.73 -5.29
C LYS A 97 -9.43 -14.23 -5.44
N LEU A 98 -10.49 -13.87 -6.16
CA LEU A 98 -10.90 -12.48 -6.31
C LEU A 98 -11.25 -11.84 -4.96
N ILE A 99 -12.04 -12.53 -4.13
CA ILE A 99 -12.37 -12.08 -2.76
C ILE A 99 -11.09 -11.93 -1.92
N GLN A 100 -10.12 -12.84 -2.05
CA GLN A 100 -8.87 -12.74 -1.31
C GLN A 100 -8.03 -11.55 -1.77
N ILE A 101 -7.95 -11.30 -3.07
CA ILE A 101 -7.25 -10.13 -3.63
C ILE A 101 -7.90 -8.84 -3.15
N GLU A 102 -9.23 -8.77 -3.16
CA GLU A 102 -9.98 -7.61 -2.67
C GLU A 102 -9.77 -7.39 -1.17
N LYS A 103 -9.83 -8.46 -0.35
CA LYS A 103 -9.51 -8.39 1.08
C LYS A 103 -8.08 -7.90 1.32
N ASN A 104 -7.10 -8.46 0.63
CA ASN A 104 -5.70 -8.05 0.75
C ASN A 104 -5.53 -6.57 0.35
N LYS A 105 -6.24 -6.11 -0.69
CA LYS A 105 -6.22 -4.71 -1.12
C LYS A 105 -6.83 -3.77 -0.06
N ILE A 106 -7.92 -4.17 0.58
CA ILE A 106 -8.53 -3.41 1.68
C ILE A 106 -7.57 -3.33 2.88
N VAL A 107 -6.98 -4.46 3.27
CA VAL A 107 -6.00 -4.49 4.38
C VAL A 107 -4.79 -3.61 4.06
N GLN A 108 -4.29 -3.65 2.82
CA GLN A 108 -3.19 -2.79 2.38
C GLN A 108 -3.57 -1.31 2.44
N GLN A 109 -4.76 -0.94 1.97
CA GLN A 109 -5.27 0.45 2.06
C GLN A 109 -5.43 0.91 3.51
N GLN A 110 -5.89 0.02 4.40
CA GLN A 110 -5.98 0.31 5.84
C GLN A 110 -4.60 0.56 6.44
N LEU A 111 -3.62 -0.31 6.18
CA LEU A 111 -2.25 -0.14 6.65
C LEU A 111 -1.62 1.17 6.16
N GLU A 112 -1.81 1.51 4.88
CA GLU A 112 -1.33 2.77 4.31
C GLU A 112 -2.01 3.98 4.96
N SER A 113 -3.32 3.88 5.27
CA SER A 113 -4.05 4.95 5.97
C SER A 113 -3.58 5.11 7.41
N GLU A 114 -3.33 4.02 8.14
CA GLU A 114 -2.81 4.04 9.51
C GLU A 114 -1.41 4.65 9.55
N GLN A 115 -0.52 4.25 8.63
CA GLN A 115 0.82 4.85 8.50
C GLN A 115 0.74 6.36 8.23
N ARG A 116 -0.18 6.79 7.37
CA ARG A 116 -0.40 8.21 7.09
C ARG A 116 -0.91 8.95 8.33
N ILE A 117 -1.82 8.36 9.10
CA ILE A 117 -2.31 8.97 10.35
C ILE A 117 -1.16 9.12 11.35
N ILE A 118 -0.35 8.08 11.56
CA ILE A 118 0.81 8.12 12.46
C ILE A 118 1.81 9.20 12.02
N LEU A 119 2.06 9.34 10.72
CA LEU A 119 2.96 10.37 10.20
C LEU A 119 2.42 11.78 10.47
N LEU A 120 1.14 12.01 10.20
CA LEU A 120 0.48 13.30 10.46
C LEU A 120 0.42 13.63 11.97
N GLU A 121 0.22 12.63 12.81
CA GLU A 121 0.22 12.81 14.27
C GLU A 121 1.62 13.19 14.77
N ASN A 122 2.66 12.53 14.28
CA ASN A 122 4.05 12.89 14.59
C ASN A 122 4.39 14.31 14.12
N GLU A 123 4.02 14.68 12.90
CA GLU A 123 4.22 16.03 12.38
C GLU A 123 3.50 17.07 13.23
N LYS A 124 2.24 16.80 13.61
CA LYS A 124 1.47 17.67 14.49
C LYS A 124 2.12 17.82 15.87
N LEU A 125 2.57 16.73 16.48
CA LEU A 125 3.25 16.74 17.79
C LEU A 125 4.56 17.54 17.73
N GLN A 126 5.36 17.35 16.67
CA GLN A 126 6.57 18.13 16.44
C GLN A 126 6.28 19.63 16.33
N ASN A 127 5.26 19.99 15.55
CA ASN A 127 4.82 21.39 15.41
C ASN A 127 4.31 21.96 16.75
N GLU A 128 3.56 21.18 17.54
CA GLU A 128 3.08 21.61 18.85
C GLU A 128 4.23 21.81 19.85
N ILE A 129 5.22 20.91 19.85
CA ILE A 129 6.45 21.05 20.65
C ILE A 129 7.20 22.31 20.23
N GLY A 130 7.40 22.52 18.92
CA GLY A 130 8.04 23.72 18.38
C GLY A 130 7.33 24.99 18.83
N HIS A 131 6.00 25.03 18.71
CA HIS A 131 5.19 26.16 19.14
C HIS A 131 5.29 26.42 20.66
N LYS A 132 5.20 25.36 21.49
CA LYS A 132 5.36 25.48 22.95
C LYS A 132 6.75 25.96 23.32
N ASN A 133 7.78 25.47 22.65
CA ASN A 133 9.16 25.90 22.89
C ASN A 133 9.37 27.36 22.48
N SER A 134 8.82 27.82 21.35
CA SER A 134 8.84 29.25 20.97
C SER A 134 8.10 30.13 21.99
N GLN A 135 6.97 29.66 22.53
CA GLN A 135 6.24 30.38 23.57
C GLN A 135 7.06 30.46 24.87
N LEU A 136 7.67 29.35 25.30
CA LEU A 136 8.55 29.31 26.47
C LEU A 136 9.77 30.22 26.29
N ALA A 137 10.39 30.20 25.11
CA ALA A 137 11.48 31.09 24.76
C ALA A 137 11.07 32.56 24.89
N SER A 138 9.91 32.94 24.34
CA SER A 138 9.36 34.30 24.48
C SER A 138 9.12 34.70 25.94
N THR A 139 8.51 33.83 26.75
CA THR A 139 8.30 34.10 28.18
C THR A 139 9.60 34.22 28.96
N THR A 140 10.61 33.40 28.64
CA THR A 140 11.92 33.46 29.27
C THR A 140 12.63 34.76 28.88
N MET A 141 12.49 35.22 27.64
CA MET A 141 13.02 36.53 27.22
C MET A 141 12.40 37.70 27.98
N ALA A 142 11.09 37.65 28.23
CA ALA A 142 10.43 38.68 29.04
C ALA A 142 10.98 38.72 30.48
N ILE A 143 11.30 37.55 31.06
CA ILE A 143 11.93 37.45 32.39
C ILE A 143 13.35 38.03 32.35
N ILE A 144 14.15 37.68 31.34
CA ILE A 144 15.52 38.21 31.18
C ILE A 144 15.50 39.73 31.07
N SER A 145 14.63 40.28 30.21
CA SER A 145 14.48 41.73 30.06
C SER A 145 14.06 42.41 31.38
N LYS A 146 13.11 41.82 32.11
CA LYS A 146 12.72 42.32 33.45
C LYS A 146 13.91 42.34 34.41
N ASN A 147 14.73 41.28 34.42
CA ASN A 147 15.92 41.20 35.28
C ASN A 147 16.98 42.23 34.88
N GLU A 148 17.17 42.50 33.59
CA GLU A 148 18.06 43.56 33.10
C GLU A 148 17.64 44.95 33.59
N VAL A 149 16.35 45.29 33.50
CA VAL A 149 15.81 46.56 34.03
C VAL A 149 15.98 46.68 35.55
N LEU A 150 15.71 45.60 36.29
CA LEU A 150 15.89 45.59 37.74
C LEU A 150 17.35 45.81 38.14
N ASN A 151 18.29 45.24 37.39
CA ASN A 151 19.72 45.48 37.57
C ASN A 151 20.13 46.92 37.23
N GLU A 152 19.57 47.52 36.19
CA GLU A 152 19.83 48.93 35.87
C GLU A 152 19.33 49.86 36.99
N ILE A 153 18.12 49.62 37.53
CA ILE A 153 17.61 50.34 38.70
C ILE A 153 18.56 50.18 39.89
N LYS A 154 19.12 48.98 40.09
CA LYS A 154 20.10 48.72 41.15
C LYS A 154 21.35 49.58 40.97
N THR A 155 21.87 49.68 39.75
CA THR A 155 23.07 50.49 39.45
C THR A 155 22.83 51.99 39.63
N GLU A 156 21.66 52.51 39.23
CA GLU A 156 21.31 53.92 39.46
C GLU A 156 21.14 54.23 40.95
N LEU A 157 20.54 53.31 41.73
CA LEU A 157 20.46 53.45 43.19
C LEU A 157 21.84 53.48 43.86
N GLU A 158 22.81 52.72 43.34
CA GLU A 158 24.20 52.79 43.80
C GLU A 158 24.84 54.14 43.47
N ALA A 159 24.61 54.68 42.27
CA ALA A 159 25.09 56.01 41.87
C ALA A 159 24.51 57.11 42.80
N PHE A 160 23.21 57.09 43.05
CA PHE A 160 22.56 58.02 43.98
C PHE A 160 23.07 57.89 45.42
N LYS A 161 23.38 56.67 45.88
CA LYS A 161 23.99 56.47 47.20
C LYS A 161 25.36 57.14 47.29
N VAL A 162 26.18 57.07 46.22
CA VAL A 162 27.49 57.73 46.16
C VAL A 162 27.33 59.25 46.14
N GLU A 163 26.40 59.78 45.34
CA GLU A 163 26.19 61.22 45.19
C GLU A 163 25.57 61.88 46.44
N LEU A 164 24.58 61.24 47.05
CA LEU A 164 23.82 61.79 48.19
C LEU A 164 24.43 61.46 49.56
N GLY A 165 25.34 60.47 49.63
CA GLY A 165 26.04 60.08 50.86
C GLY A 165 25.09 59.77 52.02
N THR A 166 25.20 60.53 53.12
CA THR A 166 24.40 60.34 54.33
C THR A 166 22.97 60.90 54.26
N ARG A 167 22.62 61.66 53.21
CA ARG A 167 21.28 62.25 53.05
C ARG A 167 20.20 61.21 52.73
N LEU A 168 20.61 60.04 52.25
CA LEU A 168 19.72 58.93 51.94
C LEU A 168 19.82 57.85 53.04
N PRO A 169 18.79 57.64 53.87
CA PRO A 169 18.88 56.70 54.98
C PRO A 169 19.06 55.26 54.48
N ALA A 170 20.13 54.59 54.93
CA ALA A 170 20.52 53.25 54.48
C ALA A 170 19.41 52.17 54.65
N LYS A 171 18.48 52.38 55.59
CA LYS A 171 17.32 51.50 55.82
C LYS A 171 16.40 51.39 54.60
N TYR A 172 16.14 52.50 53.90
CA TYR A 172 15.25 52.50 52.72
C TYR A 172 15.95 51.89 51.50
N LEU A 173 17.22 52.21 51.28
CA LEU A 173 18.06 51.56 50.27
C LEU A 173 18.10 50.04 50.45
N LYS A 174 18.36 49.56 51.67
CA LYS A 174 18.39 48.12 51.97
C LYS A 174 17.05 47.44 51.68
N LYS A 175 15.91 48.11 51.94
CA LYS A 175 14.58 47.59 51.60
C LYS A 175 14.38 47.49 50.08
N ILE A 176 14.81 48.49 49.32
CA ILE A 176 14.70 48.49 47.86
C ILE A 176 15.60 47.42 47.25
N TYR A 177 16.86 47.33 47.68
CA TYR A 177 17.77 46.25 47.26
C TYR A 177 17.18 44.87 47.56
N SER A 178 16.60 44.67 48.75
CA SER A 178 15.94 43.40 49.09
C SER A 178 14.74 43.10 48.19
N LEU A 179 13.96 44.09 47.77
CA LEU A 179 12.83 43.89 46.84
C LEU A 179 13.32 43.53 45.44
N ILE A 180 14.41 44.16 44.98
CA ILE A 180 15.04 43.87 43.69
C ILE A 180 15.63 42.46 43.70
N ASP A 181 16.46 42.14 44.70
CA ASP A 181 17.14 40.84 44.81
C ASP A 181 16.15 39.67 44.99
N GLN A 182 14.97 39.90 45.60
CA GLN A 182 13.91 38.90 45.69
C GLN A 182 13.17 38.66 44.35
N ASN A 183 13.25 39.61 43.41
CA ASN A 183 12.51 39.57 42.14
C ASN A 183 13.40 39.28 40.92
N ILE A 184 14.73 39.37 41.07
CA ILE A 184 15.70 38.89 40.08
C ILE A 184 15.89 37.39 40.31
N ALA A 185 15.23 36.56 39.52
CA ALA A 185 15.55 35.13 39.46
C ALA A 185 16.92 34.92 38.79
N GLY A 186 17.64 33.86 39.20
CA GLY A 186 19.09 33.73 39.05
C GLY A 186 19.68 33.63 37.63
N GLU A 187 21.02 33.73 37.56
CA GLU A 187 21.89 33.79 36.37
C GLU A 187 21.70 32.72 35.26
N ASN A 188 20.83 31.73 35.44
CA ASN A 188 20.63 30.63 34.50
C ASN A 188 19.53 30.86 33.45
N ASP A 189 18.77 31.97 33.52
CA ASP A 189 17.64 32.23 32.60
C ASP A 189 18.07 32.26 31.12
N TRP A 190 19.27 32.78 30.82
CA TRP A 190 19.80 32.80 29.46
C TRP A 190 20.07 31.39 28.91
N LYS A 191 20.60 30.47 29.73
CA LYS A 191 20.83 29.09 29.31
C LYS A 191 19.51 28.34 29.10
N VAL A 192 18.51 28.61 29.93
CA VAL A 192 17.16 28.06 29.80
C VAL A 192 16.52 28.54 28.51
N PHE A 193 16.61 29.85 28.23
CA PHE A 193 16.17 30.41 26.95
C PHE A 193 16.88 29.75 25.78
N GLU A 194 18.22 29.67 25.81
CA GLU A 194 19.01 29.11 24.71
C GLU A 194 18.58 27.68 24.39
N ASN A 195 18.34 26.86 25.40
CA ASN A 195 17.89 25.48 25.22
C ASN A 195 16.49 25.41 24.59
N TYR A 196 15.50 26.13 25.11
CA TYR A 196 14.15 26.12 24.54
C TYR A 196 14.11 26.73 23.14
N PHE A 197 14.86 27.79 22.92
CA PHE A 197 14.99 28.44 21.62
C PHE A 197 15.58 27.47 20.59
N ASP A 198 16.69 26.80 20.91
CA ASP A 198 17.32 25.87 19.96
C ASP A 198 16.45 24.65 19.69
N GLN A 199 15.73 24.14 20.69
CA GLN A 199 14.75 23.08 20.44
C GLN A 199 13.60 23.55 19.53
N ALA A 200 13.17 24.81 19.62
CA ALA A 200 12.11 25.37 18.75
C ALA A 200 12.61 25.71 17.33
N HIS A 201 13.88 26.10 17.20
CA HIS A 201 14.44 26.69 15.99
C HIS A 201 15.58 25.84 15.41
N GLU A 202 15.46 24.52 15.47
CA GLU A 202 16.36 23.55 14.83
C GLU A 202 17.85 23.76 15.20
N ASN A 203 18.18 24.04 16.46
CA ASN A 203 19.54 24.31 16.94
C ASN A 203 20.20 25.52 16.25
N PHE A 204 19.42 26.55 15.94
CA PHE A 204 19.90 27.75 15.25
C PHE A 204 21.07 28.45 15.96
N LEU A 205 21.01 28.69 17.27
CA LEU A 205 22.07 29.36 18.03
C LEU A 205 23.32 28.50 18.10
N GLN A 206 23.20 27.18 18.30
CA GLN A 206 24.33 26.25 18.21
C GLN A 206 25.02 26.32 16.83
N ARG A 207 24.27 26.21 15.73
CA ARG A 207 24.83 26.32 14.37
C ARG A 207 25.48 27.69 14.12
N LEU A 208 24.87 28.75 14.66
CA LEU A 208 25.37 30.11 14.52
C LEU A 208 26.68 30.30 15.28
N LYS A 209 26.78 29.80 16.52
CA LYS A 209 28.02 29.81 17.31
C LYS A 209 29.14 29.02 16.63
N LEU A 210 28.83 27.88 16.01
CA LEU A 210 29.80 27.08 15.25
C LEU A 210 30.30 27.83 14.01
N SER A 211 29.41 28.52 13.30
CA SER A 211 29.74 29.21 12.06
C SER A 211 30.41 30.57 12.27
N PHE A 212 30.11 31.24 13.39
CA PHE A 212 30.62 32.56 13.75
C PHE A 212 31.02 32.62 15.24
N PRO A 213 32.18 32.07 15.60
CA PRO A 213 32.64 31.98 17.00
C PRO A 213 32.87 33.34 17.68
N ASP A 214 33.11 34.40 16.89
CA ASP A 214 33.41 35.75 17.37
C ASP A 214 32.16 36.54 17.81
N LEU A 215 30.96 35.96 17.70
CA LEU A 215 29.72 36.60 18.12
C LEU A 215 29.66 36.73 19.65
N THR A 216 29.33 37.93 20.11
CA THR A 216 29.15 38.19 21.55
C THR A 216 27.79 37.66 22.03
N PRO A 217 27.60 37.46 23.35
CA PRO A 217 26.29 37.10 23.90
C PRO A 217 25.17 38.08 23.50
N GLY A 218 25.47 39.38 23.36
CA GLY A 218 24.53 40.38 22.88
C GLY A 218 24.17 40.22 21.40
N ASP A 219 25.10 39.77 20.56
CA ASP A 219 24.81 39.47 19.15
C ASP A 219 23.92 38.25 19.01
N LEU A 220 24.17 37.21 19.82
CA LEU A 220 23.35 36.00 19.86
C LEU A 220 21.92 36.30 20.31
N LYS A 221 21.75 37.17 21.33
CA LYS A 221 20.45 37.72 21.74
C LYS A 221 19.74 38.40 20.58
N LEU A 222 20.42 39.30 19.88
CA LEU A 222 19.85 40.00 18.73
C LEU A 222 19.43 39.04 17.62
N CYS A 223 20.27 38.05 17.29
CA CYS A 223 19.92 37.01 16.32
C CYS A 223 18.69 36.21 16.74
N ALA A 224 18.58 35.86 18.02
CA ALA A 224 17.43 35.13 18.54
C ALA A 224 16.14 35.94 18.40
N TYR A 225 16.17 37.24 18.75
CA TYR A 225 15.01 38.11 18.58
C TYR A 225 14.59 38.29 17.12
N LEU A 226 15.55 38.44 16.22
CA LEU A 226 15.29 38.57 14.79
C LEU A 226 14.67 37.27 14.24
N ARG A 227 15.18 36.11 14.67
CA ARG A 227 14.65 34.80 14.27
C ARG A 227 13.23 34.54 14.78
N MET A 228 12.85 35.19 15.88
CA MET A 228 11.48 35.21 16.43
C MET A 228 10.59 36.27 15.79
N ASN A 229 11.05 36.95 14.74
CA ASN A 229 10.31 38.02 14.02
C ASN A 229 9.91 39.22 14.89
N LEU A 230 10.68 39.55 15.93
CA LEU A 230 10.41 40.76 16.71
C LEU A 230 10.76 42.02 15.91
N SER A 231 9.94 43.06 16.08
CA SER A 231 10.19 44.38 15.50
C SER A 231 11.36 45.08 16.20
N SER A 232 12.04 46.01 15.50
CA SER A 232 13.10 46.83 16.12
C SER A 232 12.62 47.59 17.37
N LYS A 233 11.30 47.87 17.48
CA LYS A 233 10.69 48.50 18.65
C LYS A 233 10.60 47.55 19.85
N GLU A 234 10.16 46.32 19.62
CA GLU A 234 10.09 45.29 20.68
C GLU A 234 11.49 44.88 21.14
N ILE A 235 12.43 44.72 20.20
CA ILE A 235 13.83 44.43 20.50
C ILE A 235 14.45 45.55 21.36
N ALA A 236 14.18 46.81 21.01
CA ALA A 236 14.66 47.97 21.77
C ALA A 236 14.16 47.95 23.22
N GLN A 237 12.89 47.60 23.43
CA GLN A 237 12.33 47.45 24.78
C GLN A 237 12.98 46.30 25.55
N LEU A 238 13.21 45.16 24.89
CA LEU A 238 13.78 43.99 25.54
C LEU A 238 15.25 44.16 25.92
N LEU A 239 16.05 44.78 25.04
CA LEU A 239 17.46 45.07 25.27
C LEU A 239 17.70 46.35 26.07
N ASN A 240 16.62 47.08 26.41
CA ASN A 240 16.68 48.37 27.08
C ASN A 240 17.63 49.38 26.40
N ILE A 241 17.49 49.50 25.08
CA ILE A 241 18.25 50.46 24.26
C ILE A 241 17.31 51.25 23.36
N SER A 242 17.78 52.35 22.79
CA SER A 242 17.00 53.06 21.78
C SER A 242 16.80 52.21 20.51
N ILE A 243 15.71 52.46 19.77
CA ILE A 243 15.48 51.86 18.43
C ILE A 243 16.69 52.10 17.53
N ARG A 244 17.30 53.29 17.60
CA ARG A 244 18.53 53.62 16.86
C ARG A 244 19.72 52.76 17.30
N GLY A 245 19.80 52.42 18.59
CA GLY A 245 20.75 51.44 19.12
C GLY A 245 20.58 50.05 18.50
N VAL A 246 19.35 49.57 18.36
CA VAL A 246 19.05 48.30 17.67
C VAL A 246 19.51 48.34 16.21
N GLU A 247 19.24 49.42 15.47
CA GLU A 247 19.68 49.55 14.08
C GLU A 247 21.20 49.53 13.93
N VAL A 248 21.92 50.21 14.83
CA VAL A 248 23.39 50.17 14.89
C VAL A 248 23.88 48.75 15.20
N HIS A 249 23.22 48.04 16.12
CA HIS A 249 23.56 46.66 16.45
C HIS A 249 23.33 45.72 15.26
N ARG A 250 22.19 45.84 14.54
CA ARG A 250 21.91 45.08 13.30
C ARG A 250 22.94 45.34 12.21
N TYR A 251 23.40 46.58 12.07
CA TYR A 251 24.48 46.92 11.14
C TYR A 251 25.80 46.24 11.49
N ARG A 252 26.21 46.29 12.77
CA ARG A 252 27.42 45.60 13.25
C ARG A 252 27.30 44.09 13.07
N LEU A 253 26.13 43.54 13.34
CA LEU A 253 25.84 42.12 13.16
C LEU A 253 25.97 41.71 11.69
N ARG A 254 25.40 42.47 10.74
CA ARG A 254 25.59 42.24 9.28
C ARG A 254 27.06 42.18 8.90
N LYS A 255 27.88 43.12 9.39
CA LYS A 255 29.33 43.11 9.15
C LYS A 255 30.02 41.87 9.70
N ARG A 256 29.67 41.42 10.91
CA ARG A 256 30.22 40.20 11.53
C ARG A 256 29.82 38.94 10.78
N LEU A 257 28.58 38.90 10.27
CA LEU A 257 28.05 37.80 9.47
C LEU A 257 28.48 37.84 7.99
N LYS A 258 29.27 38.84 7.57
CA LYS A 258 29.69 39.06 6.18
C LYS A 258 28.50 39.17 5.21
N LEU A 259 27.40 39.77 5.67
CA LEU A 259 26.20 40.03 4.87
C LEU A 259 26.25 41.44 4.28
N ASP A 260 25.55 41.65 3.16
CA ASP A 260 25.46 42.97 2.55
C ASP A 260 24.67 43.93 3.46
N SER A 261 24.94 45.24 3.31
CA SER A 261 24.34 46.27 4.15
C SER A 261 22.82 46.32 4.00
N ASN A 262 22.25 45.89 2.86
CA ASN A 262 20.81 45.81 2.64
C ASN A 262 20.21 44.41 2.80
N SER A 263 21.00 43.40 3.20
CA SER A 263 20.47 42.06 3.43
C SER A 263 19.47 42.07 4.60
N ASN A 264 18.26 41.58 4.32
CA ASN A 264 17.28 41.38 5.38
C ASN A 264 17.75 40.25 6.31
N LEU A 265 17.71 40.49 7.61
CA LEU A 265 18.06 39.52 8.65
C LEU A 265 16.83 38.76 9.19
N VAL A 266 15.66 39.02 8.59
CA VAL A 266 14.34 38.44 8.91
C VAL A 266 13.82 37.73 7.67
#